data_AF-A0ABD3RXE9-F1
#
_entry.id   AF-A0ABD3RXE9-F1
#
_cell.length_a   1.000
_cell.length_b   1.000
_cell.length_c   1.000
_cell.angle_alpha   90.00
_cell.angle_beta   90.00
_cell.angle_gamma   90.00
#
_symmetry.space_group_name_H-M   'P 1'
#
loop_
_entity.id
_entity.type
_entity.pdbx_description
1 polymer ?
#
loop_
_entity_poly.entity_id
_entity_poly.type
_entity_poly.pdbx_seq_one_letter_code
_entity_poly.pdbx_strand_id
1 'polypeptide(L)'
;MDYYSNSSSSCADVSPSDGAAAAASAATCDPDGLSIYDLFACAAAAVSSLGIAAILLMQMDGVSRRLLSPSRLLAKRRREYRYALSQGTEYNSLMMRQYVGGGEGAYDPRSESRSWESYAANDASGMELLISEILDDATAAAAAPVIVALEQDLTDDDDPDTYHLFLAFPPPSTPPIGGGLAKRRPYRRVRVPLLAFCELLASAFEGHLTSTTLCFVADASSGLGIEILTTLVKRCDLGVATIINPAWMTSLSLLMSKGVRGTVSAKQYERVVFALCRLDAWRVRDSVGTSRTVLFALPGQSCVPVLLPLIQRVFVHDRHVFVYDGCCHSVELGIALRARYGFTHRRRATDGEIWEEVSASPNVVTANYSMAPLRHIRELPETLARIDGIHASTVEAWMASVDTFLDMKSKEKTNFYAPFVCQMGFLMKRSTFGNGSRGDLSELALKNVLQYITGSKSRPLPSDVVSAAISCLEEMRCKFLDEVKASTLSNDERTLIEKCVFAHKAILLGDKTLLDTVQPKEDWSLKAAKKLKSCLCCIPGEGDEDDEGDDGESSKPKDGTDSLVGLPTSNMGRSKYVDGKSGFAFDPTLFSK
;
A
#
# COMPACT_ATOMS: atom_id res chain seq x y z
N MET A 1 6.59 -24.81 50.90
CA MET A 1 5.42 -24.48 51.73
C MET A 1 4.28 -24.23 50.76
N ASP A 2 3.44 -25.25 50.69
CA ASP A 2 2.40 -25.49 49.71
C ASP A 2 1.22 -24.53 49.87
N TYR A 3 0.62 -24.14 48.75
CA TYR A 3 -0.81 -24.34 48.53
C TYR A 3 -1.09 -24.38 47.03
N TYR A 4 -1.32 -25.60 46.55
CA TYR A 4 -1.98 -25.93 45.29
C TYR A 4 -3.48 -25.61 45.40
N SER A 5 -4.06 -25.05 44.35
CA SER A 5 -5.42 -25.43 43.93
C SER A 5 -5.53 -25.38 42.40
N ASN A 6 -5.60 -26.59 41.85
CA ASN A 6 -5.92 -26.91 40.47
C ASN A 6 -7.32 -26.42 40.11
N SER A 7 -7.46 -25.82 38.93
CA SER A 7 -8.68 -25.94 38.13
C SER A 7 -8.31 -26.24 36.69
N SER A 8 -8.24 -27.54 36.42
CA SER A 8 -8.29 -28.15 35.09
C SER A 8 -9.63 -27.82 34.43
N SER A 9 -9.62 -27.02 33.37
CA SER A 9 -10.75 -26.90 32.44
C SER A 9 -10.42 -27.74 31.22
N SER A 10 -11.15 -28.85 31.09
CA SER A 10 -11.10 -29.77 29.97
C SER A 10 -11.59 -29.10 28.68
N CYS A 11 -10.76 -29.13 27.64
CA CYS A 11 -11.19 -28.97 26.26
C CYS A 11 -12.16 -30.12 25.93
N ALA A 12 -13.45 -29.81 25.81
CA ALA A 12 -14.42 -30.66 25.15
C ALA A 12 -14.57 -30.15 23.71
N ASP A 13 -14.34 -31.06 22.76
CA ASP A 13 -14.68 -30.92 21.35
C ASP A 13 -16.14 -30.47 21.19
N VAL A 14 -16.36 -29.35 20.52
CA VAL A 14 -17.68 -28.93 20.04
C VAL A 14 -17.66 -29.02 18.52
N SER A 15 -18.27 -30.09 18.01
CA SER A 15 -18.63 -30.29 16.61
C SER A 15 -19.58 -29.18 16.12
N PRO A 16 -19.46 -28.70 14.88
CA PRO A 16 -20.36 -27.69 14.33
C PRO A 16 -21.61 -28.37 13.77
N SER A 17 -22.54 -28.73 14.63
CA SER A 17 -23.87 -29.18 14.22
C SER A 17 -24.88 -28.89 15.32
N ASP A 18 -25.13 -27.62 15.64
CA ASP A 18 -26.34 -27.18 16.35
C ASP A 18 -26.37 -25.65 16.37
N GLY A 19 -26.93 -25.06 15.31
CA GLY A 19 -27.04 -23.60 15.17
C GLY A 19 -28.08 -23.14 14.17
N ALA A 20 -29.05 -24.00 13.85
CA ALA A 20 -30.14 -23.71 12.90
C ALA A 20 -31.52 -24.14 13.44
N ALA A 21 -31.71 -24.15 14.76
CA ALA A 21 -32.98 -24.52 15.39
C ALA A 21 -33.29 -23.62 16.59
N ALA A 22 -33.38 -22.31 16.37
CA ALA A 22 -33.89 -21.37 17.36
C ALA A 22 -34.57 -20.16 16.71
N ALA A 23 -35.62 -20.42 15.92
CA ALA A 23 -36.65 -19.43 15.57
C ALA A 23 -37.89 -20.16 15.02
N ALA A 24 -38.45 -21.07 15.81
CA ALA A 24 -39.80 -21.58 15.58
C ALA A 24 -40.43 -21.79 16.96
N SER A 25 -40.80 -20.69 17.64
CA SER A 25 -41.82 -20.82 18.68
C SER A 25 -43.11 -21.15 17.96
N ALA A 26 -43.47 -22.43 17.97
CA ALA A 26 -44.79 -22.88 17.57
C ALA A 26 -45.80 -22.20 18.48
N ALA A 27 -46.40 -21.11 18.01
CA ALA A 27 -47.70 -20.69 18.46
C ALA A 27 -48.63 -21.87 18.13
N THR A 28 -49.09 -22.58 19.15
CA THR A 28 -50.23 -23.48 19.05
C THR A 28 -51.44 -22.62 18.72
N CYS A 29 -51.64 -22.35 17.43
CA CYS A 29 -52.84 -21.70 16.93
C CYS A 29 -53.97 -22.73 16.93
N ASP A 30 -55.11 -22.33 17.50
CA ASP A 30 -56.41 -22.96 17.27
C ASP A 30 -56.61 -23.17 15.75
N PRO A 31 -57.08 -24.35 15.30
CA PRO A 31 -57.29 -24.63 13.88
C PRO A 31 -58.47 -23.86 13.26
N ASP A 32 -59.29 -23.18 14.05
CA ASP A 32 -60.47 -22.45 13.61
C ASP A 32 -60.20 -20.93 13.58
N GLY A 33 -59.41 -20.47 12.61
CA GLY A 33 -59.27 -19.02 12.42
C GLY A 33 -58.06 -18.52 11.64
N LEU A 34 -57.41 -19.33 10.79
CA LEU A 34 -56.40 -18.79 9.88
C LEU A 34 -57.07 -17.87 8.85
N SER A 35 -56.90 -16.57 9.09
CA SER A 35 -57.34 -15.54 8.17
C SER A 35 -56.60 -15.70 6.84
N ILE A 36 -57.27 -15.42 5.72
CA ILE A 36 -56.65 -15.38 4.39
C ILE A 36 -55.40 -14.47 4.42
N TYR A 37 -55.38 -13.44 5.27
CA TYR A 37 -54.23 -12.55 5.47
C TYR A 37 -53.00 -13.25 6.05
N ASP A 38 -53.16 -14.23 6.95
CA ASP A 38 -52.03 -14.97 7.54
C ASP A 38 -51.39 -15.92 6.51
N LEU A 39 -52.21 -16.49 5.62
CA LEU A 39 -51.73 -17.30 4.50
C LEU A 39 -50.93 -16.45 3.50
N PHE A 40 -51.40 -15.24 3.18
CA PHE A 40 -50.68 -14.30 2.35
C PHE A 40 -49.37 -13.82 2.99
N ALA A 41 -49.36 -13.55 4.30
CA ALA A 41 -48.16 -13.16 5.03
C ALA A 41 -47.09 -14.27 5.03
N CYS A 42 -47.50 -15.52 5.27
CA CYS A 42 -46.61 -16.69 5.21
C CYS A 42 -46.05 -16.92 3.80
N ALA A 43 -46.88 -16.81 2.76
CA ALA A 43 -46.44 -16.93 1.37
C ALA A 43 -45.47 -15.81 0.98
N ALA A 44 -45.74 -14.56 1.38
CA ALA A 44 -44.85 -13.43 1.14
C ALA A 44 -43.50 -13.60 1.86
N ALA A 45 -43.50 -14.10 3.10
CA ALA A 45 -42.29 -14.41 3.85
C ALA A 45 -41.46 -15.53 3.18
N ALA A 46 -42.11 -16.59 2.69
CA ALA A 46 -41.44 -17.69 1.98
C ALA A 46 -40.84 -17.25 0.64
N VAL A 47 -41.54 -16.41 -0.13
CA VAL A 47 -41.02 -15.83 -1.37
C VAL A 47 -39.83 -14.91 -1.08
N SER A 48 -39.92 -14.11 -0.01
CA SER A 48 -38.84 -13.21 0.41
C SER A 48 -37.60 -14.00 0.87
N SER A 49 -37.77 -15.07 1.64
CA SER A 49 -36.65 -15.90 2.10
C SER A 49 -35.98 -16.65 0.96
N LEU A 50 -36.75 -17.17 -0.01
CA LEU A 50 -36.21 -17.73 -1.25
C LEU A 50 -35.45 -16.70 -2.07
N GLY A 51 -35.97 -15.47 -2.16
CA GLY A 51 -35.29 -14.34 -2.81
C GLY A 51 -33.94 -14.03 -2.16
N ILE A 52 -33.90 -13.93 -0.83
CA ILE A 52 -32.67 -13.69 -0.07
C ILE A 52 -31.68 -14.85 -0.24
N ALA A 53 -32.15 -16.10 -0.14
CA ALA A 53 -31.31 -17.28 -0.33
C ALA A 53 -30.71 -17.33 -1.76
N ALA A 54 -31.50 -17.01 -2.78
CA ALA A 54 -31.01 -16.92 -4.15
C ALA A 54 -29.96 -15.81 -4.32
N ILE A 55 -30.15 -14.65 -3.69
CA ILE A 55 -29.17 -13.56 -3.69
C ILE A 55 -27.87 -14.00 -3.00
N LEU A 56 -27.94 -14.65 -1.83
CA LEU A 56 -26.78 -15.16 -1.10
C LEU A 56 -26.03 -16.22 -1.91
N LEU A 57 -26.75 -17.14 -2.57
CA LEU A 57 -26.14 -18.13 -3.47
C LEU A 57 -25.46 -17.46 -4.67
N MET A 58 -26.08 -16.43 -5.26
CA MET A 58 -25.44 -15.65 -6.33
C MET A 58 -24.22 -14.86 -5.85
N GLN A 59 -24.15 -14.49 -4.56
CA GLN A 59 -22.96 -13.85 -3.99
C GLN A 59 -21.78 -14.82 -3.87
N MET A 60 -22.03 -16.13 -3.72
CA MET A 60 -20.95 -17.13 -3.64
C MET A 60 -20.13 -17.18 -4.95
N ASP A 61 -18.81 -17.09 -4.81
CA ASP A 61 -17.88 -17.08 -5.95
C ASP A 61 -17.96 -18.37 -6.78
N GLY A 62 -18.11 -19.54 -6.14
CA GLY A 62 -18.24 -20.82 -6.82
C GLY A 62 -19.47 -20.92 -7.73
N VAL A 63 -20.61 -20.35 -7.30
CA VAL A 63 -21.83 -20.28 -8.12
C VAL A 63 -21.66 -19.24 -9.23
N SER A 64 -21.10 -18.07 -8.89
CA SER A 64 -20.82 -17.01 -9.85
C SER A 64 -19.91 -17.47 -10.99
N ARG A 65 -18.87 -18.26 -10.69
CA ARG A 65 -17.95 -18.84 -11.68
C ARG A 65 -18.64 -19.76 -12.69
N ARG A 66 -19.73 -20.42 -12.30
CA ARG A 66 -20.49 -21.31 -13.18
C ARG A 66 -21.55 -20.58 -14.00
N LEU A 67 -22.14 -19.52 -13.46
CA LEU A 67 -23.27 -18.82 -14.07
C LEU A 67 -22.88 -17.60 -14.90
N LEU A 68 -21.79 -16.91 -14.53
CA LEU A 68 -21.39 -15.66 -15.16
C LEU A 68 -20.28 -15.89 -16.18
N SER A 69 -20.38 -15.21 -17.32
CA SER A 69 -19.25 -15.09 -18.26
C SER A 69 -18.04 -14.46 -17.53
N PRO A 70 -16.78 -14.79 -17.92
CA PRO A 70 -15.57 -14.27 -17.28
C PRO A 70 -15.57 -12.75 -17.03
N SER A 71 -15.96 -11.95 -18.04
CA SER A 71 -16.02 -10.49 -17.91
C SER A 71 -17.05 -10.01 -16.87
N ARG A 72 -18.21 -10.66 -16.79
CA ARG A 72 -19.25 -10.37 -15.79
C ARG A 72 -18.82 -10.79 -14.39
N LEU A 73 -18.15 -11.93 -14.26
CA LEU A 73 -17.59 -12.39 -13.00
C LEU A 73 -16.57 -11.38 -12.46
N LEU A 74 -15.64 -10.91 -13.30
CA LEU A 74 -14.67 -9.90 -12.92
C LEU A 74 -15.32 -8.57 -12.55
N ALA A 75 -16.33 -8.14 -13.30
CA ALA A 75 -17.08 -6.93 -12.97
C ALA A 75 -17.81 -7.05 -11.61
N LYS A 76 -18.39 -8.22 -11.31
CA LYS A 76 -19.00 -8.55 -10.01
C LYS A 76 -17.95 -8.48 -8.90
N ARG A 77 -16.85 -9.23 -9.03
CA ARG A 77 -15.74 -9.27 -8.06
C ARG A 77 -15.24 -7.85 -7.76
N ARG A 78 -14.90 -7.06 -8.79
CA ARG A 78 -14.48 -5.66 -8.64
C ARG A 78 -15.50 -4.79 -7.92
N ARG A 79 -16.81 -5.00 -8.13
CA ARG A 79 -17.87 -4.25 -7.42
C ARG A 79 -17.91 -4.62 -5.93
N GLU A 80 -17.87 -5.91 -5.61
CA GLU A 80 -17.84 -6.40 -4.23
C GLU A 80 -16.62 -5.86 -3.48
N TYR A 81 -15.48 -5.75 -4.16
CA TYR A 81 -14.25 -5.24 -3.58
C TYR A 81 -14.28 -3.74 -3.32
N ARG A 82 -14.77 -2.94 -4.27
CA ARG A 82 -14.98 -1.51 -4.04
C ARG A 82 -15.91 -1.27 -2.85
N TYR A 83 -16.95 -2.09 -2.72
CA TYR A 83 -17.84 -2.02 -1.57
C TYR A 83 -17.11 -2.34 -0.26
N ALA A 84 -16.36 -3.45 -0.20
CA ALA A 84 -15.59 -3.82 0.99
C ALA A 84 -14.55 -2.75 1.38
N LEU A 85 -13.91 -2.13 0.39
CA LEU A 85 -12.94 -1.06 0.58
C LEU A 85 -13.60 0.24 1.08
N SER A 86 -14.77 0.61 0.56
CA SER A 86 -15.57 1.74 1.05
C SER A 86 -15.95 1.52 2.52
N GLN A 87 -16.50 0.34 2.82
CA GLN A 87 -16.87 -0.04 4.18
C GLN A 87 -15.67 -0.06 5.14
N GLY A 88 -14.52 -0.55 4.68
CA GLY A 88 -13.28 -0.50 5.46
C GLY A 88 -12.80 0.92 5.74
N THR A 89 -12.93 1.82 4.76
CA THR A 89 -12.53 3.23 4.89
C THR A 89 -13.48 3.99 5.82
N GLU A 90 -14.79 3.82 5.66
CA GLU A 90 -15.82 4.38 6.54
C GLU A 90 -15.63 3.91 7.98
N TYR A 91 -15.38 2.62 8.17
CA TYR A 91 -15.10 2.07 9.49
C TYR A 91 -13.83 2.68 10.10
N ASN A 92 -12.75 2.81 9.33
CA ASN A 92 -11.52 3.40 9.83
C ASN A 92 -11.69 4.88 10.21
N SER A 93 -12.41 5.64 9.39
CA SER A 93 -12.78 7.03 9.68
C SER A 93 -13.57 7.13 10.98
N LEU A 94 -14.56 6.25 11.20
CA LEU A 94 -15.31 6.18 12.45
C LEU A 94 -14.41 5.91 13.66
N MET A 95 -13.47 4.98 13.54
CA MET A 95 -12.51 4.67 14.60
C MET A 95 -11.61 5.87 14.92
N MET A 96 -11.12 6.57 13.89
CA MET A 96 -10.32 7.78 14.05
C MET A 96 -11.14 8.91 14.69
N ARG A 97 -12.40 9.11 14.29
CA ARG A 97 -13.34 10.09 14.89
C ARG A 97 -13.63 9.80 16.35
N GLN A 98 -13.86 8.53 16.69
CA GLN A 98 -14.04 8.07 18.06
C GLN A 98 -12.79 8.33 18.90
N TYR A 99 -11.61 8.04 18.35
CA TYR A 99 -10.33 8.31 19.01
C TYR A 99 -10.15 9.80 19.34
N VAL A 100 -10.30 10.67 18.33
CA VAL A 100 -10.12 12.13 18.50
C VAL A 100 -11.25 12.75 19.33
N GLY A 101 -12.41 12.10 19.40
CA GLY A 101 -13.54 12.46 20.26
C GLY A 101 -13.39 12.07 21.74
N GLY A 102 -12.26 11.47 22.13
CA GLY A 102 -12.00 11.08 23.52
C GLY A 102 -12.26 9.60 23.85
N GLY A 103 -12.52 8.76 22.85
CA GLY A 103 -12.73 7.30 22.98
C GLY A 103 -14.21 6.89 23.01
N GLU A 104 -14.47 5.57 23.09
CA GLU A 104 -15.82 4.96 22.96
C GLU A 104 -16.85 5.55 23.91
N GLY A 105 -16.47 5.78 25.17
CA GLY A 105 -17.40 6.28 26.20
C GLY A 105 -17.62 7.80 26.17
N ALA A 106 -16.84 8.55 25.38
CA ALA A 106 -16.93 10.01 25.30
C ALA A 106 -17.44 10.50 23.93
N TYR A 107 -17.24 9.70 22.89
CA TYR A 107 -17.68 10.02 21.55
C TYR A 107 -19.19 9.86 21.39
N ASP A 108 -19.90 10.94 21.10
CA ASP A 108 -21.31 10.92 20.72
C ASP A 108 -21.48 11.24 19.22
N PRO A 109 -21.79 10.25 18.37
CA PRO A 109 -22.03 10.46 16.94
C PRO A 109 -23.13 11.48 16.64
N ARG A 110 -24.12 11.64 17.52
CA ARG A 110 -25.23 12.60 17.29
C ARG A 110 -24.80 14.05 17.42
N SER A 111 -23.70 14.29 18.15
CA SER A 111 -23.12 15.62 18.35
C SER A 111 -22.06 15.97 17.31
N GLU A 112 -21.76 15.06 16.38
CA GLU A 112 -20.62 15.17 15.49
C GLU A 112 -20.70 16.40 14.58
N SER A 113 -21.86 16.67 13.97
CA SER A 113 -22.02 17.83 13.07
C SER A 113 -21.77 19.19 13.73
N ARG A 114 -21.97 19.30 15.04
CA ARG A 114 -21.69 20.53 15.82
C ARG A 114 -20.28 20.58 16.41
N SER A 115 -19.56 19.48 16.30
CA SER A 115 -18.27 19.29 16.93
C SER A 115 -17.09 19.76 16.09
N TRP A 116 -17.30 19.96 14.78
CA TRP A 116 -16.28 20.35 13.83
C TRP A 116 -16.37 21.86 13.56
N GLU A 117 -15.29 22.56 13.85
CA GLU A 117 -15.09 23.95 13.40
C GLU A 117 -14.98 23.95 11.88
N SER A 118 -15.91 24.61 11.18
CA SER A 118 -15.98 24.58 9.71
C SER A 118 -15.47 25.87 9.10
N TYR A 119 -14.67 25.73 8.05
CA TYR A 119 -14.24 26.81 7.16
C TYR A 119 -14.94 26.67 5.81
N ALA A 120 -15.31 27.80 5.21
CA ALA A 120 -15.91 27.83 3.87
C ALA A 120 -14.83 27.99 2.80
N ALA A 121 -15.14 27.64 1.54
CA ALA A 121 -14.17 27.73 0.44
C ALA A 121 -13.69 29.16 0.14
N ASN A 122 -14.50 30.16 0.47
CA ASN A 122 -14.18 31.58 0.35
C ASN A 122 -13.49 32.17 1.60
N ASP A 123 -13.34 31.42 2.68
CA ASP A 123 -12.66 31.86 3.90
C ASP A 123 -11.14 31.61 3.82
N ALA A 124 -10.50 32.24 2.83
CA ALA A 124 -9.05 32.13 2.65
C ALA A 124 -8.29 32.64 3.88
N SER A 125 -8.72 33.76 4.46
CA SER A 125 -8.09 34.36 5.64
C SER A 125 -8.13 33.43 6.86
N GLY A 126 -9.27 32.78 7.12
CA GLY A 126 -9.39 31.80 8.20
C GLY A 126 -8.48 30.58 7.98
N MET A 127 -8.43 30.05 6.76
CA MET A 127 -7.54 28.95 6.40
C MET A 127 -6.05 29.33 6.52
N GLU A 128 -5.67 30.56 6.14
CA GLU A 128 -4.30 31.06 6.27
C GLU A 128 -3.87 31.20 7.74
N LEU A 129 -4.77 31.64 8.62
CA LEU A 129 -4.55 31.66 10.06
C LEU A 129 -4.35 30.25 10.62
N LEU A 130 -5.18 29.30 10.19
CA LEU A 130 -5.05 27.89 10.57
C LEU A 130 -3.72 27.29 10.10
N ILE A 131 -3.29 27.60 8.87
CA ILE A 131 -1.99 27.15 8.34
C ILE A 131 -0.84 27.79 9.13
N SER A 132 -0.96 29.06 9.49
CA SER A 132 0.03 29.73 10.33
C SER A 132 0.14 29.07 11.71
N GLU A 133 -0.99 28.65 12.32
CA GLU A 133 -1.01 27.86 13.57
C GLU A 133 -0.31 26.50 13.38
N ILE A 134 -0.49 25.82 12.24
CA ILE A 134 0.17 24.53 11.95
C ILE A 134 1.69 24.67 11.83
N LEU A 135 2.14 25.77 11.22
CA LEU A 135 3.55 26.00 10.88
C LEU A 135 4.32 26.77 11.96
N ASP A 136 3.64 27.37 12.94
CA ASP A 136 4.29 28.13 13.99
C ASP A 136 5.13 27.21 14.91
N ASP A 137 6.45 27.40 14.84
CA ASP A 137 7.45 26.68 15.62
C ASP A 137 7.35 27.00 17.13
N ALA A 138 6.82 28.17 17.52
CA ALA A 138 6.60 28.49 18.93
C ALA A 138 5.42 27.69 19.50
N THR A 139 4.41 27.42 18.67
CA THR A 139 3.36 26.44 18.93
C THR A 139 3.74 25.01 18.55
N ALA A 140 4.99 24.69 18.19
CA ALA A 140 5.40 23.28 18.03
C ALA A 140 5.27 22.47 19.34
N ALA A 141 5.12 23.15 20.49
CA ALA A 141 4.68 22.55 21.75
C ALA A 141 3.20 22.06 21.72
N ALA A 142 2.35 22.63 20.85
CA ALA A 142 1.07 22.10 20.44
C ALA A 142 1.31 21.12 19.27
N ALA A 143 0.99 19.85 19.47
CA ALA A 143 1.30 18.83 18.48
C ALA A 143 0.55 19.10 17.16
N ALA A 144 1.25 18.94 16.04
CA ALA A 144 0.70 19.15 14.69
C ALA A 144 -0.60 18.36 14.48
N PRO A 145 -1.56 18.87 13.69
CA PRO A 145 -2.83 18.20 13.52
C PRO A 145 -2.65 16.85 12.84
N VAL A 146 -3.57 15.95 13.14
CA VAL A 146 -3.68 14.66 12.49
C VAL A 146 -4.78 14.67 11.44
N ILE A 147 -4.56 13.97 10.34
CA ILE A 147 -5.56 13.81 9.27
C ILE A 147 -6.54 12.72 9.70
N VAL A 148 -7.83 13.07 9.83
CA VAL A 148 -8.89 12.15 10.26
C VAL A 148 -9.56 11.49 9.06
N ALA A 149 -9.97 12.28 8.07
CA ALA A 149 -10.74 11.79 6.94
C ALA A 149 -10.65 12.70 5.70
N LEU A 150 -10.93 12.10 4.54
CA LEU A 150 -11.13 12.76 3.24
C LEU A 150 -12.48 12.31 2.67
N GLU A 151 -13.52 13.13 2.86
CA GLU A 151 -14.89 12.71 2.59
C GLU A 151 -15.72 13.84 1.96
N GLN A 152 -16.76 13.44 1.22
CA GLN A 152 -17.78 14.33 0.71
C GLN A 152 -18.77 14.62 1.84
N ASP A 153 -19.11 15.88 2.06
CA ASP A 153 -20.08 16.22 3.09
C ASP A 153 -21.49 16.20 2.52
N LEU A 154 -22.20 15.09 2.76
CA LEU A 154 -23.57 14.93 2.29
C LEU A 154 -24.59 15.82 3.04
N THR A 155 -24.15 16.53 4.08
CA THR A 155 -24.99 17.45 4.86
C THR A 155 -24.83 18.91 4.42
N ASP A 156 -23.89 19.19 3.51
CA ASP A 156 -23.75 20.51 2.90
C ASP A 156 -24.74 20.65 1.75
N ASP A 157 -25.90 21.24 2.04
CA ASP A 157 -26.96 21.47 1.06
C ASP A 157 -26.55 22.49 -0.03
N ASP A 158 -25.54 23.34 0.24
CA ASP A 158 -25.11 24.40 -0.66
C ASP A 158 -24.11 23.90 -1.72
N ASP A 159 -23.24 22.94 -1.38
CA ASP A 159 -22.30 22.33 -2.31
C ASP A 159 -22.04 20.84 -1.99
N PRO A 160 -22.99 19.96 -2.36
CA PRO A 160 -22.89 18.54 -2.03
C PRO A 160 -21.70 17.87 -2.71
N ASP A 161 -21.14 18.43 -3.78
CA ASP A 161 -20.02 17.85 -4.54
C ASP A 161 -18.64 18.22 -3.98
N THR A 162 -18.57 19.05 -2.94
CA THR A 162 -17.31 19.45 -2.31
C THR A 162 -16.78 18.41 -1.33
N TYR A 163 -15.50 18.06 -1.53
CA TYR A 163 -14.75 17.20 -0.63
C TYR A 163 -14.10 18.02 0.47
N HIS A 164 -14.19 17.52 1.70
CA HIS A 164 -13.63 18.14 2.89
C HIS A 164 -12.48 17.32 3.46
N LEU A 165 -11.52 18.02 4.04
CA LEU A 165 -10.44 17.47 4.86
C LEU A 165 -10.81 17.68 6.33
N PHE A 166 -10.81 16.59 7.09
CA PHE A 166 -11.05 16.61 8.53
C PHE A 166 -9.72 16.51 9.27
N LEU A 167 -9.41 17.52 10.08
CA LEU A 167 -8.18 17.63 10.87
C LEU A 167 -8.51 17.62 12.36
N ALA A 168 -7.66 16.99 13.17
CA ALA A 168 -7.79 17.01 14.62
C ALA A 168 -6.49 17.49 15.27
N PHE A 169 -6.58 18.52 16.10
CA PHE A 169 -5.49 19.10 16.84
C PHE A 169 -5.41 18.47 18.23
N PRO A 170 -4.33 17.74 18.55
CA PRO A 170 -4.15 17.13 19.85
C PRO A 170 -4.15 18.18 20.97
N PRO A 171 -4.72 17.85 22.15
CA PRO A 171 -4.66 18.75 23.29
C PRO A 171 -3.20 18.93 23.74
N PRO A 172 -2.82 20.10 24.28
CA PRO A 172 -1.47 20.33 24.77
C PRO A 172 -1.12 19.30 25.85
N SER A 173 0.10 18.76 25.79
CA SER A 173 0.66 17.73 26.66
C SER A 173 0.83 18.22 28.11
N THR A 174 -0.26 18.50 28.82
CA THR A 174 -0.20 18.84 30.25
C THR A 174 -0.31 17.55 31.05
N PRO A 175 0.67 17.19 31.89
CA PRO A 175 0.57 16.00 32.73
C PRO A 175 -0.65 16.13 33.65
N PRO A 176 -1.44 15.04 33.84
CA PRO A 176 -2.59 15.08 34.71
C PRO A 176 -2.13 15.35 36.15
N ILE A 177 -2.47 16.53 36.67
CA ILE A 177 -2.27 16.89 38.07
C ILE A 177 -3.32 16.13 38.88
N GLY A 178 -2.96 14.93 39.35
CA GLY A 178 -3.80 14.08 40.21
C GLY A 178 -4.07 12.70 39.62
N GLY A 179 -3.71 11.64 40.36
CA GLY A 179 -3.72 10.23 39.94
C GLY A 179 -5.08 9.56 39.75
N GLY A 180 -6.05 10.23 39.12
CA GLY A 180 -7.25 9.59 38.60
C GLY A 180 -6.99 8.99 37.21
N LEU A 181 -7.78 7.99 36.79
CA LEU A 181 -7.84 7.54 35.39
C LEU A 181 -8.11 8.77 34.50
N ALA A 182 -7.08 9.28 33.82
CA ALA A 182 -7.18 10.47 33.01
C ALA A 182 -8.09 10.17 31.82
N LYS A 183 -9.33 10.67 31.86
CA LYS A 183 -10.20 10.71 30.68
C LYS A 183 -9.46 11.45 29.58
N ARG A 184 -9.28 10.81 28.41
CA ARG A 184 -8.65 11.45 27.25
C ARG A 184 -9.43 12.72 26.92
N ARG A 185 -8.74 13.85 26.87
CA ARG A 185 -9.34 15.10 26.40
C ARG A 185 -9.62 14.98 24.90
N PRO A 186 -10.78 15.43 24.43
CA PRO A 186 -11.07 15.45 23.00
C PRO A 186 -10.12 16.42 22.29
N TYR A 187 -9.83 16.11 21.04
CA TYR A 187 -9.04 16.97 20.14
C TYR A 187 -9.91 18.15 19.70
N ARG A 188 -9.29 19.28 19.38
CA ARG A 188 -9.97 20.34 18.61
C ARG A 188 -10.13 19.81 17.19
N ARG A 189 -11.35 19.85 16.66
CA ARG A 189 -11.74 19.19 15.42
C ARG A 189 -12.10 20.25 14.39
N VAL A 190 -11.44 20.22 13.24
CA VAL A 190 -11.56 21.22 12.18
C VAL A 190 -11.91 20.56 10.85
N ARG A 191 -12.83 21.16 10.11
CA ARG A 191 -13.28 20.77 8.77
C ARG A 191 -12.94 21.89 7.80
N VAL A 192 -12.20 21.58 6.74
CA VAL A 192 -11.81 22.54 5.70
C VAL A 192 -12.09 21.99 4.30
N PRO A 193 -12.38 22.83 3.28
CA PRO A 193 -12.55 22.39 1.91
C PRO A 193 -11.22 21.87 1.35
N LEU A 194 -11.20 20.62 0.89
CA LEU A 194 -9.97 19.87 0.58
C LEU A 194 -9.05 20.62 -0.39
N LEU A 195 -9.60 21.08 -1.51
CA LEU A 195 -8.81 21.67 -2.59
C LEU A 195 -8.28 23.06 -2.22
N ALA A 196 -9.15 23.94 -1.70
CA ALA A 196 -8.78 25.29 -1.32
C ALA A 196 -7.72 25.29 -0.20
N PHE A 197 -7.93 24.45 0.82
CA PHE A 197 -6.99 24.33 1.92
C PHE A 197 -5.66 23.71 1.49
N CYS A 198 -5.67 22.62 0.72
CA CYS A 198 -4.42 21.98 0.28
C CYS A 198 -3.61 22.88 -0.67
N GLU A 199 -4.25 23.75 -1.45
CA GLU A 199 -3.55 24.71 -2.29
C GLU A 199 -2.80 25.77 -1.46
N LEU A 200 -3.43 26.28 -0.40
CA LEU A 200 -2.79 27.21 0.53
C LEU A 200 -1.69 26.51 1.34
N LEU A 201 -1.97 25.32 1.86
CA LEU A 201 -1.03 24.54 2.67
C LEU A 201 0.20 24.12 1.87
N ALA A 202 0.02 23.68 0.62
CA ALA A 202 1.14 23.37 -0.26
C ALA A 202 2.01 24.61 -0.56
N SER A 203 1.40 25.77 -0.81
CA SER A 203 2.13 27.04 -1.00
C SER A 203 2.94 27.41 0.25
N ALA A 204 2.35 27.21 1.44
CA ALA A 204 3.03 27.50 2.69
C ALA A 204 4.21 26.54 2.95
N PHE A 205 4.06 25.25 2.65
CA PHE A 205 5.16 24.28 2.73
C PHE A 205 6.24 24.48 1.67
N GLU A 206 5.93 25.00 0.48
CA GLU A 206 6.95 25.40 -0.50
C GLU A 206 7.80 26.56 0.02
N GLY A 207 7.20 27.48 0.79
CA GLY A 207 7.91 28.56 1.47
C GLY A 207 8.72 28.11 2.69
N HIS A 208 8.38 26.97 3.30
CA HIS A 208 9.07 26.42 4.46
C HIS A 208 10.07 25.33 4.06
N LEU A 209 11.37 25.64 4.18
CA LEU A 209 12.43 24.66 3.96
C LEU A 209 12.38 23.57 5.04
N THR A 210 11.82 22.41 4.70
CA THR A 210 11.89 21.23 5.58
C THR A 210 13.24 20.53 5.36
N SER A 211 13.97 20.27 6.46
CA SER A 211 15.24 19.54 6.41
C SER A 211 15.08 18.03 6.23
N THR A 212 13.85 17.54 6.04
CA THR A 212 13.51 16.13 5.96
C THR A 212 13.42 15.64 4.53
N THR A 213 14.06 14.52 4.23
CA THR A 213 13.91 13.79 2.97
C THR A 213 12.79 12.75 3.11
N LEU A 214 11.96 12.61 2.10
CA LEU A 214 10.91 11.61 2.09
C LEU A 214 11.40 10.33 1.40
N CYS A 215 10.95 9.18 1.89
CA CYS A 215 11.21 7.88 1.28
C CYS A 215 9.89 7.11 1.17
N PHE A 216 9.39 6.90 -0.04
CA PHE A 216 8.13 6.22 -0.30
C PHE A 216 8.38 4.74 -0.61
N VAL A 217 7.65 3.85 0.08
CA VAL A 217 7.70 2.39 -0.12
C VAL A 217 6.36 1.94 -0.70
N ALA A 218 6.37 1.57 -1.98
CA ALA A 218 5.26 0.96 -2.69
C ALA A 218 5.43 -0.56 -2.67
N ASP A 219 4.44 -1.27 -2.13
CA ASP A 219 4.57 -2.70 -1.86
C ASP A 219 3.58 -3.52 -2.69
N ALA A 220 4.12 -4.43 -3.49
CA ALA A 220 3.43 -5.45 -4.30
C ALA A 220 3.69 -6.86 -3.76
N SER A 221 3.87 -7.03 -2.44
CA SER A 221 4.10 -8.31 -1.76
C SER A 221 3.04 -8.61 -0.69
N SER A 222 1.81 -8.13 -0.89
CA SER A 222 0.70 -8.29 0.07
C SER A 222 1.01 -7.78 1.49
N GLY A 223 1.87 -6.75 1.62
CA GLY A 223 2.22 -6.12 2.90
C GLY A 223 3.49 -6.68 3.56
N LEU A 224 4.09 -7.75 3.04
CA LEU A 224 5.32 -8.34 3.57
C LEU A 224 6.47 -7.33 3.62
N GLY A 225 6.64 -6.61 2.51
CA GLY A 225 7.66 -5.60 2.33
C GLY A 225 7.52 -4.47 3.34
N ILE A 226 6.31 -3.95 3.50
CA ILE A 226 6.02 -2.89 4.47
C ILE A 226 6.30 -3.37 5.89
N GLU A 227 5.80 -4.54 6.29
CA GLU A 227 6.00 -5.06 7.64
C GLU A 227 7.50 -5.25 7.94
N ILE A 228 8.26 -5.86 7.01
CA ILE A 228 9.69 -6.07 7.18
C ILE A 228 10.45 -4.75 7.25
N LEU A 229 10.27 -3.85 6.28
CA LEU A 229 11.08 -2.63 6.19
C LEU A 229 10.77 -1.67 7.33
N THR A 230 9.50 -1.51 7.71
CA THR A 230 9.13 -0.63 8.83
C THR A 230 9.57 -1.20 10.17
N THR A 231 9.50 -2.52 10.37
CA THR A 231 10.00 -3.19 11.58
C THR A 231 11.51 -3.05 11.71
N LEU A 232 12.26 -3.25 10.62
CA LEU A 232 13.71 -3.05 10.60
C LEU A 232 14.09 -1.63 10.97
N VAL A 233 13.43 -0.64 10.36
CA VAL A 233 13.66 0.77 10.64
C VAL A 233 13.39 1.13 12.10
N LYS A 234 12.27 0.66 12.66
CA LYS A 234 11.90 0.94 14.06
C LYS A 234 12.78 0.21 15.07
N ARG A 235 13.03 -1.10 14.87
CA ARG A 235 13.77 -1.93 15.84
C ARG A 235 15.27 -1.71 15.82
N CYS A 236 15.83 -1.29 14.68
CA CYS A 236 17.27 -1.09 14.53
C CYS A 236 17.69 0.39 14.69
N ASP A 237 16.77 1.25 15.13
CA ASP A 237 16.97 2.68 15.36
C ASP A 237 17.75 3.38 14.23
N LEU A 238 17.28 3.22 12.99
CA LEU A 238 17.93 3.80 11.82
C LEU A 238 17.79 5.33 11.75
N GLY A 239 17.20 5.96 12.79
CA GLY A 239 16.92 7.39 12.84
C GLY A 239 15.96 7.84 11.74
N VAL A 240 15.08 6.94 11.27
CA VAL A 240 14.08 7.20 10.23
C VAL A 240 12.71 7.15 10.88
N ALA A 241 11.94 8.24 10.79
CA ALA A 241 10.55 8.24 11.23
C ALA A 241 9.67 7.51 10.20
N THR A 242 8.62 6.81 10.65
CA THR A 242 7.77 6.02 9.75
C THR A 242 6.32 6.45 9.79
N ILE A 243 5.68 6.54 8.64
CA ILE A 243 4.23 6.72 8.48
C ILE A 243 3.73 5.52 7.67
N ILE A 244 2.85 4.72 8.28
CA ILE A 244 2.50 3.39 7.77
C ILE A 244 1.04 3.35 7.36
N ASN A 245 0.78 2.99 6.11
CA ASN A 245 -0.57 2.80 5.55
C ASN A 245 -1.56 3.95 5.82
N PRO A 246 -1.19 5.24 5.68
CA PRO A 246 -2.05 6.34 6.09
C PRO A 246 -3.44 6.25 5.46
N ALA A 247 -4.50 6.26 6.29
CA ALA A 247 -5.90 6.08 5.87
C ALA A 247 -6.35 7.06 4.76
N TRP A 248 -5.83 8.29 4.81
CA TRP A 248 -6.14 9.30 3.82
C TRP A 248 -5.64 8.92 2.42
N MET A 249 -4.53 8.18 2.29
CA MET A 249 -4.03 7.72 0.98
C MET A 249 -4.97 6.69 0.34
N THR A 250 -5.57 5.82 1.14
CA THR A 250 -6.62 4.87 0.69
C THR A 250 -7.86 5.63 0.24
N SER A 251 -8.30 6.62 1.01
CA SER A 251 -9.45 7.48 0.71
C SER A 251 -9.22 8.29 -0.58
N LEU A 252 -8.02 8.84 -0.75
CA LEU A 252 -7.61 9.57 -1.96
C LEU A 252 -7.57 8.65 -3.18
N SER A 253 -7.05 7.43 -3.04
CA SER A 253 -7.03 6.44 -4.12
C SER A 253 -8.44 6.05 -4.55
N LEU A 254 -9.35 5.88 -3.59
CA LEU A 254 -10.78 5.68 -3.85
C LEU A 254 -11.37 6.87 -4.61
N LEU A 255 -11.13 8.10 -4.16
CA LEU A 255 -11.59 9.33 -4.81
C LEU A 255 -11.13 9.41 -6.27
N MET A 256 -9.84 9.16 -6.51
CA MET A 256 -9.27 9.12 -7.86
C MET A 256 -9.88 8.01 -8.72
N SER A 257 -10.12 6.82 -8.15
CA SER A 257 -10.67 5.66 -8.86
C SER A 257 -12.13 5.81 -9.26
N LYS A 258 -12.93 6.56 -8.48
CA LYS A 258 -14.32 6.90 -8.82
C LYS A 258 -14.38 7.78 -10.07
N GLY A 259 -13.26 8.39 -10.46
CA GLY A 259 -13.14 9.21 -11.65
C GLY A 259 -14.20 10.29 -11.64
N VAL A 260 -14.27 11.07 -10.55
CA VAL A 260 -15.22 12.19 -10.39
C VAL A 260 -14.97 13.12 -11.58
N ARG A 261 -15.74 12.92 -12.65
CA ARG A 261 -15.43 13.49 -13.97
C ARG A 261 -15.69 14.99 -13.91
N GLY A 262 -14.62 15.77 -13.83
CA GLY A 262 -14.65 17.21 -14.03
C GLY A 262 -14.41 18.08 -12.79
N THR A 263 -14.36 17.53 -11.58
CA THR A 263 -14.22 18.36 -10.36
C THR A 263 -12.77 18.52 -9.88
N VAL A 264 -11.91 17.49 -10.04
CA VAL A 264 -10.50 17.54 -9.59
C VAL A 264 -9.55 17.23 -10.75
N SER A 265 -8.70 18.18 -11.10
CA SER A 265 -7.65 18.05 -12.10
C SER A 265 -6.43 17.29 -11.57
N ALA A 266 -5.60 16.76 -12.47
CA ALA A 266 -4.34 16.09 -12.10
C ALA A 266 -3.42 16.99 -11.25
N LYS A 267 -3.33 18.28 -11.60
CA LYS A 267 -2.53 19.26 -10.83
C LYS A 267 -3.08 19.47 -9.42
N GLN A 268 -4.40 19.47 -9.25
CA GLN A 268 -5.00 19.56 -7.91
C GLN A 268 -4.69 18.32 -7.07
N TYR A 269 -4.73 17.12 -7.65
CA TYR A 269 -4.30 15.90 -6.94
C TYR A 269 -2.81 15.95 -6.55
N GLU A 270 -1.95 16.48 -7.41
CA GLU A 270 -0.53 16.70 -7.10
C GLU A 270 -0.36 17.63 -5.89
N ARG A 271 -1.12 18.72 -5.82
CA ARG A 271 -1.12 19.67 -4.70
C ARG A 271 -1.64 19.06 -3.40
N VAL A 272 -2.73 18.28 -3.47
CA VAL A 272 -3.26 17.52 -2.32
C VAL A 272 -2.22 16.54 -1.79
N VAL A 273 -1.61 15.73 -2.66
CA VAL A 273 -0.57 14.77 -2.23
C VAL A 273 0.64 15.47 -1.64
N PHE A 274 1.08 16.57 -2.24
CA PHE A 274 2.18 17.37 -1.70
C PHE A 274 1.88 17.88 -0.28
N ALA A 275 0.74 18.56 -0.12
CA ALA A 275 0.32 19.15 1.14
C ALA A 275 0.18 18.11 2.26
N LEU A 276 -0.55 17.01 1.99
CA LEU A 276 -0.84 16.01 3.01
C LEU A 276 0.40 15.21 3.39
N CYS A 277 1.27 14.81 2.45
CA CYS A 277 2.54 14.17 2.78
C CYS A 277 3.45 15.10 3.61
N ARG A 278 3.50 16.40 3.28
CA ARG A 278 4.29 17.36 4.07
C ARG A 278 3.70 17.59 5.45
N LEU A 279 2.38 17.64 5.60
CA LEU A 279 1.71 17.75 6.90
C LEU A 279 2.01 16.55 7.80
N ASP A 280 1.91 15.34 7.26
CA ASP A 280 2.18 14.11 7.99
C ASP A 280 3.67 14.00 8.36
N ALA A 281 4.57 14.40 7.46
CA ALA A 281 6.00 14.50 7.74
C ALA A 281 6.34 15.56 8.79
N TRP A 282 5.64 16.70 8.77
CA TRP A 282 5.78 17.78 9.74
C TRP A 282 5.42 17.31 11.14
N ARG A 283 4.39 16.47 11.28
CA ARG A 283 3.97 15.89 12.56
C ARG A 283 5.01 15.00 13.20
N VAL A 284 5.80 14.28 12.41
CA VAL A 284 6.81 13.34 12.92
C VAL A 284 8.23 13.92 12.88
N ARG A 285 8.38 15.22 12.58
CA ARG A 285 9.69 15.86 12.36
C ARG A 285 10.65 15.74 13.54
N ASP A 286 10.12 15.78 14.76
CA ASP A 286 10.91 15.67 16.00
C ASP A 286 11.38 14.23 16.28
N SER A 287 10.70 13.24 15.69
CA SER A 287 11.07 11.82 15.76
C SER A 287 12.13 11.44 14.72
N VAL A 288 12.51 12.37 13.83
CA VAL A 288 13.48 12.09 12.79
C VAL A 288 14.89 12.19 13.37
N GLY A 289 15.63 11.08 13.32
CA GLY A 289 17.00 11.00 13.79
C GLY A 289 18.02 11.58 12.80
N THR A 290 19.26 11.11 12.91
CA THR A 290 20.41 11.57 12.11
C THR A 290 20.22 11.43 10.60
N SER A 291 19.40 10.46 10.16
CA SER A 291 19.10 10.22 8.75
C SER A 291 18.26 11.33 8.11
N ARG A 292 17.60 12.18 8.92
CA ARG A 292 16.66 13.21 8.46
C ARG A 292 15.60 12.68 7.49
N THR A 293 15.20 11.42 7.63
CA THR A 293 14.30 10.74 6.70
C THR A 293 12.96 10.40 7.31
N VAL A 294 11.89 10.64 6.56
CA VAL A 294 10.54 10.14 6.85
C VAL A 294 10.18 9.08 5.82
N LEU A 295 9.96 7.85 6.26
CA LEU A 295 9.54 6.73 5.42
C LEU A 295 8.01 6.62 5.39
N PHE A 296 7.43 6.78 4.20
CA PHE A 296 6.01 6.57 3.92
C PHE A 296 5.81 5.18 3.32
N ALA A 297 5.14 4.29 4.04
CA ALA A 297 4.66 3.03 3.47
C ALA A 297 3.26 3.23 2.90
N LEU A 298 3.13 3.09 1.57
CA LEU A 298 1.86 3.23 0.87
C LEU A 298 0.86 2.15 1.35
N PRO A 299 -0.45 2.44 1.39
CA PRO A 299 -1.44 1.45 1.84
C PRO A 299 -1.60 0.28 0.86
N GLY A 300 -0.79 -0.76 1.08
CA GLY A 300 -0.81 -2.04 0.37
C GLY A 300 -0.72 -1.96 -1.16
N GLN A 301 -0.77 -3.13 -1.81
CA GLN A 301 -0.63 -3.24 -3.27
C GLN A 301 -1.84 -2.75 -4.05
N SER A 302 -2.99 -2.54 -3.38
CA SER A 302 -4.19 -2.00 -4.01
C SER A 302 -4.03 -0.57 -4.50
N CYS A 303 -3.33 0.26 -3.72
CA CYS A 303 -3.16 1.68 -3.99
C CYS A 303 -1.97 1.96 -4.92
N VAL A 304 -0.99 1.06 -5.00
CA VAL A 304 0.26 1.27 -5.76
C VAL A 304 0.00 1.73 -7.20
N PRO A 305 -0.91 1.14 -7.98
CA PRO A 305 -1.15 1.57 -9.36
C PRO A 305 -1.62 3.02 -9.52
N VAL A 306 -2.27 3.56 -8.49
CA VAL A 306 -2.82 4.92 -8.48
C VAL A 306 -1.83 5.91 -7.87
N LEU A 307 -1.27 5.56 -6.71
CA LEU A 307 -0.45 6.47 -5.91
C LEU A 307 1.00 6.55 -6.35
N LEU A 308 1.63 5.43 -6.73
CA LEU A 308 3.08 5.44 -7.02
C LEU A 308 3.44 6.40 -8.17
N PRO A 309 2.73 6.43 -9.31
CA PRO A 309 3.02 7.40 -10.37
C PRO A 309 2.78 8.85 -9.95
N LEU A 310 1.76 9.10 -9.12
CA LEU A 310 1.43 10.43 -8.63
C LEU A 310 2.50 10.93 -7.65
N ILE A 311 2.88 10.11 -6.68
CA ILE A 311 3.92 10.42 -5.70
C ILE A 311 5.26 10.66 -6.39
N GLN A 312 5.65 9.80 -7.35
CA GLN A 312 6.91 10.00 -8.08
C GLN A 312 6.96 11.36 -8.80
N ARG A 313 5.83 11.79 -9.38
CA ARG A 313 5.74 13.08 -10.07
C ARG A 313 5.78 14.26 -9.11
N VAL A 314 5.15 14.15 -7.94
CA VAL A 314 5.14 15.22 -6.92
C VAL A 314 6.51 15.33 -6.23
N PHE A 315 7.13 14.20 -5.95
CA PHE A 315 8.35 14.11 -5.15
C PHE A 315 9.53 13.58 -5.97
N VAL A 316 9.80 14.19 -7.12
CA VAL A 316 10.83 13.72 -8.08
C VAL A 316 12.23 13.61 -7.46
N HIS A 317 12.52 14.41 -6.42
CA HIS A 317 13.83 14.43 -5.77
C HIS A 317 13.93 13.52 -4.52
N ASP A 318 12.82 12.94 -4.10
CA ASP A 318 12.76 12.04 -2.94
C ASP A 318 12.96 10.57 -3.34
N ARG A 319 13.11 9.72 -2.35
CA ARG A 319 13.46 8.31 -2.56
C ARG A 319 12.22 7.44 -2.73
N HIS A 320 12.29 6.48 -3.63
CA HIS A 320 11.17 5.60 -3.97
C HIS A 320 11.64 4.16 -4.02
N VAL A 321 11.03 3.31 -3.21
CA VAL A 321 11.28 1.88 -3.16
C VAL A 321 10.04 1.16 -3.68
N PHE A 322 10.20 0.36 -4.71
CA PHE A 322 9.20 -0.61 -5.15
C PHE A 322 9.57 -1.99 -4.62
N VAL A 323 8.76 -2.51 -3.72
CA VAL A 323 8.92 -3.82 -3.11
C VAL A 323 8.00 -4.81 -3.80
N TYR A 324 8.48 -6.01 -4.10
CA TYR A 324 7.61 -7.08 -4.60
C TYR A 324 8.14 -8.45 -4.18
N ASP A 325 7.24 -9.43 -4.14
CA ASP A 325 7.58 -10.85 -4.05
C ASP A 325 7.01 -11.59 -5.27
N GLY A 326 7.32 -12.88 -5.42
CA GLY A 326 6.65 -13.74 -6.39
C GLY A 326 5.13 -13.70 -6.19
N CYS A 327 4.38 -13.74 -7.30
CA CYS A 327 2.91 -13.64 -7.25
C CYS A 327 2.29 -14.75 -6.38
N CYS A 328 2.75 -15.99 -6.52
CA CYS A 328 2.29 -17.11 -5.68
C CYS A 328 2.53 -16.86 -4.18
N HIS A 329 3.72 -16.39 -3.79
CA HIS A 329 4.02 -16.06 -2.38
C HIS A 329 3.15 -14.91 -1.86
N SER A 330 2.90 -13.91 -2.71
CA SER A 330 2.01 -12.79 -2.37
C SER A 330 0.57 -13.27 -2.17
N VAL A 331 0.12 -14.25 -2.95
CA VAL A 331 -1.18 -14.91 -2.79
C VAL A 331 -1.24 -15.70 -1.49
N GLU A 332 -0.23 -16.54 -1.20
CA GLU A 332 -0.15 -17.32 0.05
C GLU A 332 -0.25 -16.42 1.29
N LEU A 333 0.49 -15.30 1.29
CA LEU A 333 0.40 -14.32 2.37
C LEU A 333 -0.96 -13.61 2.42
N GLY A 334 -1.52 -13.25 1.26
CA GLY A 334 -2.85 -12.63 1.18
C GLY A 334 -3.95 -13.52 1.77
N ILE A 335 -3.86 -14.84 1.55
CA ILE A 335 -4.74 -15.84 2.17
C ILE A 335 -4.53 -15.89 3.67
N ALA A 336 -3.27 -15.99 4.13
CA ALA A 336 -2.95 -16.06 5.56
C ALA A 336 -3.47 -14.84 6.33
N LEU A 337 -3.28 -13.64 5.78
CA LEU A 337 -3.79 -12.40 6.34
C LEU A 337 -5.32 -12.42 6.44
N ARG A 338 -6.00 -12.90 5.39
CA ARG A 338 -7.46 -12.99 5.38
C ARG A 338 -8.00 -14.04 6.34
N ALA A 339 -7.32 -15.17 6.50
CA ALA A 339 -7.66 -16.18 7.48
C ALA A 339 -7.53 -15.64 8.91
N ARG A 340 -6.47 -14.85 9.17
CA ARG A 340 -6.20 -14.26 10.49
C ARG A 340 -7.16 -13.14 10.88
N TYR A 341 -7.51 -12.26 9.94
CA TYR A 341 -8.21 -11.01 10.24
C TYR A 341 -9.63 -10.94 9.65
N GLY A 342 -10.05 -11.95 8.89
CA GLY A 342 -11.35 -11.97 8.20
C GLY A 342 -11.40 -11.07 6.96
N PHE A 343 -12.63 -10.85 6.45
CA PHE A 343 -12.88 -10.06 5.24
C PHE A 343 -12.82 -8.54 5.47
N THR A 344 -13.16 -8.13 6.68
CA THR A 344 -13.08 -6.75 7.16
C THR A 344 -12.31 -6.82 8.45
N HIS A 345 -11.06 -6.35 8.46
CA HIS A 345 -10.35 -6.19 9.72
C HIS A 345 -11.09 -5.10 10.52
N ARG A 346 -11.97 -5.53 11.43
CA ARG A 346 -12.63 -4.65 12.39
C ARG A 346 -11.79 -4.64 13.64
N ARG A 347 -10.94 -3.63 13.78
CA ARG A 347 -10.19 -3.42 15.01
C ARG A 347 -11.13 -2.80 16.04
N ARG A 348 -11.42 -3.54 17.12
CA ARG A 348 -12.22 -3.01 18.22
C ARG A 348 -11.42 -1.94 18.95
N ALA A 349 -12.03 -0.78 19.21
CA ALA A 349 -11.42 0.26 20.02
C ALA A 349 -11.14 -0.33 21.40
N THR A 350 -9.87 -0.49 21.76
CA THR A 350 -9.49 -0.90 23.12
C THR A 350 -8.83 0.25 23.85
N ASP A 351 -9.02 0.32 25.16
CA ASP A 351 -8.31 1.27 26.02
C ASP A 351 -6.79 1.05 25.87
N GLY A 352 -6.09 2.05 25.30
CA GLY A 352 -4.65 2.00 25.07
C GLY A 352 -4.17 2.22 23.63
N GLU A 353 -5.07 2.39 22.65
CA GLU A 353 -4.68 2.61 21.25
C GLU A 353 -3.76 3.84 21.06
N ILE A 354 -2.76 3.72 20.20
CA ILE A 354 -1.88 4.80 19.76
C ILE A 354 -2.31 5.30 18.37
N TRP A 355 -2.15 6.60 18.09
CA TRP A 355 -2.62 7.20 16.83
C TRP A 355 -2.10 6.49 15.57
N GLU A 356 -0.83 6.07 15.56
CA GLU A 356 -0.23 5.34 14.43
C GLU A 356 -1.01 4.07 14.07
N GLU A 357 -1.59 3.42 15.06
CA GLU A 357 -2.33 2.17 14.88
C GLU A 357 -3.77 2.40 14.42
N VAL A 358 -4.40 3.50 14.85
CA VAL A 358 -5.78 3.87 14.50
C VAL A 358 -5.84 4.54 13.12
N SER A 359 -4.79 5.28 12.75
CA SER A 359 -4.72 6.00 11.47
C SER A 359 -4.22 5.15 10.30
N ALA A 360 -3.78 3.92 10.57
CA ALA A 360 -3.35 2.98 9.54
C ALA A 360 -4.55 2.29 8.87
N SER A 361 -4.51 2.21 7.55
CA SER A 361 -5.43 1.39 6.77
C SER A 361 -5.19 -0.08 7.07
N PRO A 362 -6.23 -0.91 7.24
CA PRO A 362 -6.02 -2.31 7.52
C PRO A 362 -5.33 -3.06 6.38
N ASN A 363 -4.24 -3.77 6.68
CA ASN A 363 -3.43 -4.51 5.71
C ASN A 363 -4.25 -5.49 4.86
N VAL A 364 -5.27 -6.14 5.43
CA VAL A 364 -6.09 -7.13 4.70
C VAL A 364 -6.92 -6.50 3.59
N VAL A 365 -7.32 -5.24 3.79
CA VAL A 365 -8.12 -4.47 2.83
C VAL A 365 -7.24 -3.92 1.73
N THR A 366 -5.99 -3.58 2.04
CA THR A 366 -5.04 -2.97 1.10
C THR A 366 -4.12 -3.97 0.40
N ALA A 367 -3.93 -5.17 0.94
CA ALA A 367 -3.18 -6.26 0.33
C ALA A 367 -3.94 -6.93 -0.83
N ASN A 368 -5.26 -6.77 -0.88
CA ASN A 368 -6.10 -7.39 -1.88
C ASN A 368 -6.74 -6.30 -2.75
N TYR A 369 -6.97 -6.60 -4.03
CA TYR A 369 -7.73 -5.77 -4.98
C TYR A 369 -6.99 -4.58 -5.59
N SER A 370 -6.91 -4.48 -6.91
CA SER A 370 -6.36 -3.27 -7.54
C SER A 370 -7.39 -2.13 -7.56
N MET A 371 -6.99 -0.92 -7.15
CA MET A 371 -7.82 0.28 -7.33
C MET A 371 -7.78 0.84 -8.75
N ALA A 372 -6.77 0.46 -9.55
CA ALA A 372 -6.72 0.73 -10.97
C ALA A 372 -7.07 -0.53 -11.77
N PRO A 373 -7.91 -0.46 -12.80
CA PRO A 373 -8.14 -1.62 -13.65
C PRO A 373 -6.84 -2.02 -14.36
N LEU A 374 -6.56 -3.33 -14.42
CA LEU A 374 -5.52 -3.85 -15.30
C LEU A 374 -5.76 -3.42 -16.74
N ARG A 375 -4.67 -3.17 -17.48
CA ARG A 375 -4.73 -2.97 -18.92
C ARG A 375 -5.43 -4.16 -19.54
N HIS A 376 -6.40 -3.90 -20.42
CA HIS A 376 -7.19 -4.99 -20.98
C HIS A 376 -6.33 -5.85 -21.91
N ILE A 377 -6.10 -7.10 -21.50
CA ILE A 377 -5.46 -8.13 -22.30
C ILE A 377 -6.51 -9.19 -22.60
N ARG A 378 -6.67 -9.58 -23.86
CA ARG A 378 -7.78 -10.41 -24.34
C ARG A 378 -7.97 -11.71 -23.55
N GLU A 379 -6.88 -12.38 -23.16
CA GLU A 379 -6.89 -13.69 -22.50
C GLU A 379 -7.06 -13.60 -20.97
N LEU A 380 -6.79 -12.43 -20.39
CA LEU A 380 -6.73 -12.23 -18.94
C LEU A 380 -8.07 -12.47 -18.21
N PRO A 381 -9.24 -12.04 -18.75
CA PRO A 381 -10.51 -12.33 -18.10
C PRO A 381 -10.77 -13.82 -17.92
N GLU A 382 -10.41 -14.62 -18.92
CA GLU A 382 -10.64 -16.06 -18.90
C GLU A 382 -9.74 -16.77 -17.90
N THR A 383 -8.46 -16.39 -17.83
CA THR A 383 -7.52 -16.99 -16.88
C THR A 383 -7.83 -16.59 -15.43
N LEU A 384 -8.16 -15.32 -15.16
CA LEU A 384 -8.55 -14.88 -13.82
C LEU A 384 -9.87 -15.50 -13.34
N ALA A 385 -10.83 -15.76 -14.25
CA ALA A 385 -12.11 -16.37 -13.90
C ALA A 385 -11.97 -17.82 -13.43
N ARG A 386 -10.91 -18.53 -13.83
CA ARG A 386 -10.63 -19.91 -13.40
C ARG A 386 -10.06 -19.98 -11.98
N ILE A 387 -9.46 -18.90 -11.52
CA ILE A 387 -8.88 -18.80 -10.19
C ILE A 387 -9.98 -18.48 -9.16
N ASP A 388 -9.83 -19.00 -7.94
CA ASP A 388 -10.70 -18.64 -6.82
C ASP A 388 -10.73 -17.12 -6.60
N GLY A 389 -11.88 -16.58 -6.19
CA GLY A 389 -12.06 -15.13 -6.03
C GLY A 389 -11.02 -14.47 -5.13
N ILE A 390 -10.57 -15.15 -4.07
CA ILE A 390 -9.54 -14.61 -3.17
C ILE A 390 -8.22 -14.51 -3.91
N HIS A 391 -7.75 -15.60 -4.50
CA HIS A 391 -6.46 -15.64 -5.21
C HIS A 391 -6.47 -14.68 -6.40
N ALA A 392 -7.54 -14.69 -7.20
CA ALA A 392 -7.68 -13.84 -8.38
C ALA A 392 -7.54 -12.35 -8.03
N SER A 393 -8.01 -11.96 -6.85
CA SER A 393 -7.93 -10.58 -6.41
C SER A 393 -6.54 -10.11 -6.01
N THR A 394 -5.79 -10.96 -5.31
CA THR A 394 -4.39 -10.69 -4.95
C THR A 394 -3.54 -10.72 -6.21
N VAL A 395 -3.78 -11.67 -7.13
CA VAL A 395 -3.13 -11.74 -8.44
C VAL A 395 -3.38 -10.48 -9.26
N GLU A 396 -4.63 -10.01 -9.33
CA GLU A 396 -4.98 -8.78 -10.05
C GLU A 396 -4.27 -7.53 -9.47
N ALA A 397 -4.25 -7.39 -8.14
CA ALA A 397 -3.58 -6.28 -7.47
C ALA A 397 -2.05 -6.32 -7.65
N TRP A 398 -1.46 -7.51 -7.53
CA TRP A 398 -0.05 -7.74 -7.80
C TRP A 398 0.33 -7.37 -9.24
N MET A 399 -0.41 -7.89 -10.23
CA MET A 399 -0.15 -7.60 -11.64
C MET A 399 -0.27 -6.11 -11.94
N ALA A 400 -1.25 -5.42 -11.35
CA ALA A 400 -1.45 -4.00 -11.60
C ALA A 400 -0.30 -3.16 -11.04
N SER A 401 0.20 -3.54 -9.86
CA SER A 401 1.34 -2.89 -9.22
C SER A 401 2.61 -3.08 -10.03
N VAL A 402 2.86 -4.32 -10.48
CA VAL A 402 4.03 -4.66 -11.30
C VAL A 402 3.95 -3.99 -12.68
N ASP A 403 2.79 -4.01 -13.34
CA ASP A 403 2.58 -3.34 -14.63
C ASP A 403 2.81 -1.82 -14.52
N THR A 404 2.37 -1.22 -13.42
CA THR A 404 2.62 0.21 -13.14
C THR A 404 4.11 0.50 -13.00
N PHE A 405 4.83 -0.31 -12.22
CA PHE A 405 6.27 -0.18 -12.09
C PHE A 405 6.99 -0.36 -13.44
N LEU A 406 6.62 -1.38 -14.23
CA LEU A 406 7.18 -1.62 -15.55
C LEU A 406 6.92 -0.47 -16.52
N ASP A 407 5.71 0.11 -16.50
CA ASP A 407 5.38 1.29 -17.29
C ASP A 407 6.26 2.48 -16.91
N MET A 408 6.39 2.76 -15.61
CA MET A 408 7.27 3.82 -15.11
C MET A 408 8.72 3.62 -15.54
N LYS A 409 9.19 2.38 -15.51
CA LYS A 409 10.54 2.01 -15.94
C LYS A 409 10.73 2.16 -17.44
N SER A 410 9.77 1.71 -18.26
CA SER A 410 9.82 1.91 -19.71
C SER A 410 9.88 3.40 -20.10
N LYS A 411 9.35 4.25 -19.22
CA LYS A 411 9.32 5.70 -19.31
C LYS A 411 10.42 6.38 -18.48
N GLU A 412 11.46 5.68 -18.05
CA GLU A 412 12.52 6.25 -17.19
C GLU A 412 13.16 7.50 -17.82
N LYS A 413 13.33 7.51 -19.16
CA LYS A 413 13.86 8.68 -19.89
C LYS A 413 12.98 9.92 -19.76
N THR A 414 11.66 9.75 -19.64
CA THR A 414 10.70 10.85 -19.48
C THR A 414 10.37 11.14 -18.01
N ASN A 415 10.50 10.14 -17.14
CA ASN A 415 10.18 10.20 -15.71
C ASN A 415 11.41 10.54 -14.83
N PHE A 416 12.55 10.85 -15.44
CA PHE A 416 13.83 11.19 -14.82
C PHE A 416 14.54 10.07 -14.05
N TYR A 417 13.81 9.11 -13.46
CA TYR A 417 14.37 7.92 -12.82
C TYR A 417 13.30 6.81 -12.62
N ALA A 418 13.75 5.60 -12.29
CA ALA A 418 12.89 4.50 -11.84
C ALA A 418 13.07 4.23 -10.33
N PRO A 419 12.02 3.82 -9.60
CA PRO A 419 12.14 3.43 -8.19
C PRO A 419 13.20 2.34 -7.95
N PHE A 420 13.84 2.37 -6.79
CA PHE A 420 14.71 1.28 -6.33
C PHE A 420 13.88 0.01 -6.10
N VAL A 421 14.32 -1.10 -6.68
CA VAL A 421 13.57 -2.36 -6.61
C VAL A 421 14.11 -3.22 -5.49
N CYS A 422 13.24 -3.61 -4.57
CA CYS A 422 13.52 -4.58 -3.51
C CYS A 422 12.72 -5.86 -3.73
N GLN A 423 13.37 -6.93 -4.17
CA GLN A 423 12.73 -8.23 -4.30
C GLN A 423 12.79 -8.98 -2.96
N MET A 424 11.63 -9.22 -2.36
CA MET A 424 11.51 -9.90 -1.07
C MET A 424 12.07 -11.32 -1.09
N GLY A 425 12.06 -11.99 -2.24
CA GLY A 425 12.70 -13.30 -2.40
C GLY A 425 14.17 -13.33 -1.96
N PHE A 426 14.94 -12.25 -2.17
CA PHE A 426 16.32 -12.18 -1.65
C PHE A 426 16.33 -12.02 -0.14
N LEU A 427 15.52 -11.09 0.39
CA LEU A 427 15.42 -10.88 1.84
C LEU A 427 14.83 -12.08 2.58
N MET A 428 14.08 -12.95 1.92
CA MET A 428 13.44 -14.12 2.52
C MET A 428 14.19 -15.43 2.25
N LYS A 429 15.37 -15.37 1.61
CA LYS A 429 16.16 -16.57 1.20
C LYS A 429 15.38 -17.54 0.30
N ARG A 430 14.47 -17.00 -0.52
CA ARG A 430 13.63 -17.77 -1.47
C ARG A 430 14.09 -17.65 -2.92
N SER A 431 14.85 -16.61 -3.26
CA SER A 431 15.36 -16.40 -4.62
C SER A 431 16.50 -17.37 -4.96
N THR A 432 16.39 -18.06 -6.09
CA THR A 432 17.42 -18.96 -6.66
C THR A 432 18.25 -18.31 -7.77
N PHE A 433 18.09 -17.00 -8.01
CA PHE A 433 18.77 -16.28 -9.08
C PHE A 433 20.31 -16.33 -8.96
N GLY A 434 20.93 -17.02 -9.92
CA GLY A 434 22.38 -17.03 -10.12
C GLY A 434 22.78 -18.12 -11.10
N ASN A 435 23.39 -17.74 -12.24
CA ASN A 435 24.08 -18.67 -13.14
C ASN A 435 25.33 -19.26 -12.44
N GLY A 436 25.14 -20.15 -11.46
CA GLY A 436 26.19 -20.96 -10.87
C GLY A 436 26.96 -20.39 -9.68
N SER A 437 26.74 -19.15 -9.26
CA SER A 437 27.33 -18.62 -8.00
C SER A 437 26.32 -18.75 -6.84
N ARG A 438 26.41 -19.89 -6.12
CA ARG A 438 25.60 -20.27 -4.94
C ARG A 438 25.92 -19.44 -3.67
N GLY A 439 25.60 -18.15 -3.66
CA GLY A 439 25.71 -17.31 -2.46
C GLY A 439 24.36 -16.84 -1.96
N ASP A 440 24.15 -16.85 -0.63
CA ASP A 440 23.04 -16.14 0.00
C ASP A 440 23.25 -14.63 -0.16
N LEU A 441 22.44 -13.97 -1.00
CA LEU A 441 22.51 -12.53 -1.25
C LEU A 441 21.65 -11.71 -0.27
N SER A 442 21.07 -12.33 0.75
CA SER A 442 20.08 -11.68 1.60
C SER A 442 20.66 -10.56 2.46
N GLU A 443 21.88 -10.72 2.99
CA GLU A 443 22.58 -9.67 3.73
C GLU A 443 22.94 -8.48 2.85
N LEU A 444 23.38 -8.74 1.62
CA LEU A 444 23.71 -7.70 0.66
C LEU A 444 22.45 -6.94 0.21
N ALA A 445 21.35 -7.66 -0.05
CA ALA A 445 20.07 -7.04 -0.35
C ALA A 445 19.57 -6.15 0.80
N LEU A 446 19.71 -6.64 2.04
CA LEU A 446 19.35 -5.90 3.26
C LEU A 446 20.19 -4.62 3.38
N LYS A 447 21.51 -4.72 3.23
CA LYS A 447 22.41 -3.56 3.28
C LYS A 447 22.02 -2.52 2.23
N ASN A 448 21.77 -2.95 0.99
CA ASN A 448 21.45 -2.05 -0.11
C ASN A 448 20.13 -1.31 0.13
N VAL A 449 19.06 -2.00 0.57
CA VAL A 449 17.77 -1.35 0.83
C VAL A 449 17.84 -0.40 2.03
N LEU A 450 18.56 -0.75 3.10
CA LEU A 450 18.70 0.13 4.27
C LEU A 450 19.56 1.37 3.96
N GLN A 451 20.63 1.23 3.20
CA GLN A 451 21.43 2.35 2.70
C GLN A 451 20.60 3.27 1.78
N TYR A 452 19.77 2.69 0.90
CA TYR A 452 18.85 3.46 0.08
C TYR A 452 17.88 4.25 0.95
N ILE A 453 17.17 3.59 1.88
CA ILE A 453 16.17 4.22 2.75
C ILE A 453 16.78 5.36 3.56
N THR A 454 17.95 5.14 4.18
CA THR A 454 18.63 6.15 5.01
C THR A 454 19.34 7.24 4.22
N GLY A 455 19.46 7.12 2.89
CA GLY A 455 20.20 8.06 2.06
C GLY A 455 21.72 8.02 2.25
N SER A 456 22.25 6.96 2.86
CA SER A 456 23.68 6.77 3.14
C SER A 456 24.43 6.37 1.87
N LYS A 457 24.62 7.33 0.94
CA LYS A 457 25.28 7.12 -0.36
C LYS A 457 26.72 6.60 -0.26
N SER A 458 27.48 7.12 0.71
CA SER A 458 28.94 6.95 0.81
C SER A 458 29.40 6.45 2.18
N ARG A 459 28.49 6.42 3.17
CA ARG A 459 28.80 5.94 4.51
C ARG A 459 28.24 4.54 4.68
N PRO A 460 29.08 3.54 5.00
CA PRO A 460 28.56 2.25 5.41
C PRO A 460 27.69 2.45 6.66
N LEU A 461 26.56 1.73 6.71
CA LEU A 461 25.79 1.66 7.95
C LEU A 461 26.69 1.10 9.06
N PRO A 462 26.55 1.57 10.30
CA PRO A 462 27.28 1.02 11.44
C PRO A 462 27.11 -0.51 11.52
N SER A 463 28.18 -1.23 11.83
CA SER A 463 28.20 -2.70 11.79
C SER A 463 27.21 -3.32 12.79
N ASP A 464 27.06 -2.71 13.95
CA ASP A 464 26.09 -3.05 14.99
C ASP A 464 24.64 -2.93 14.49
N VAL A 465 24.33 -1.85 13.78
CA VAL A 465 23.02 -1.64 13.15
C VAL A 465 22.74 -2.71 12.09
N VAL A 466 23.73 -3.03 11.25
CA VAL A 466 23.60 -4.09 10.24
C VAL A 466 23.41 -5.46 10.89
N SER A 467 24.19 -5.79 11.92
CA SER A 467 24.03 -7.05 12.67
C SER A 467 22.67 -7.16 13.35
N ALA A 468 22.17 -6.07 13.96
CA ALA A 468 20.83 -6.02 14.54
C ALA A 468 19.74 -6.22 13.48
N ALA A 469 19.90 -5.59 12.30
CA ALA A 469 18.98 -5.75 11.18
C ALA A 469 18.96 -7.18 10.64
N ILE A 470 20.12 -7.84 10.53
CA ILE A 470 20.20 -9.25 10.13
C ILE A 470 19.48 -10.14 11.15
N SER A 471 19.76 -9.96 12.44
CA SER A 471 19.08 -10.72 13.51
C SER A 471 17.57 -10.51 13.50
N CYS A 472 17.11 -9.27 13.32
CA CYS A 472 15.69 -8.93 13.22
C CYS A 472 15.05 -9.57 11.98
N LEU A 473 15.75 -9.59 10.85
CA LEU A 473 15.25 -10.20 9.62
C LEU A 473 15.09 -11.72 9.77
N GLU A 474 16.03 -12.40 10.43
CA GLU A 474 15.91 -13.85 10.70
C GLU A 474 14.71 -14.17 11.60
N GLU A 475 14.47 -13.39 12.66
CA GLU A 475 13.29 -13.54 13.52
C GLU A 475 11.98 -13.38 12.71
N MET A 476 11.91 -12.34 11.87
CA MET A 476 10.75 -12.10 11.02
C MET A 476 10.54 -13.23 10.00
N ARG A 477 11.60 -13.76 9.40
CA ARG A 477 11.50 -14.91 8.48
C ARG A 477 10.84 -16.09 9.15
N CYS A 478 11.27 -16.45 10.36
CA CYS A 478 10.66 -17.54 11.13
C CYS A 478 9.17 -17.28 11.37
N LYS A 479 8.81 -16.08 11.86
CA LYS A 479 7.42 -15.67 12.09
C LYS A 479 6.57 -15.81 10.83
N PHE A 480 7.02 -15.28 9.69
CA PHE A 480 6.26 -15.34 8.44
C PHE A 480 6.15 -16.75 7.86
N LEU A 481 7.20 -17.56 7.98
CA LEU A 481 7.12 -18.96 7.57
C LEU A 481 6.06 -19.70 8.39
N ASP A 482 5.99 -19.45 9.69
CA ASP A 482 4.96 -20.05 10.55
C ASP A 482 3.54 -19.57 10.21
N GLU A 483 3.37 -18.27 9.95
CA GLU A 483 2.07 -17.70 9.58
C GLU A 483 1.53 -18.22 8.23
N VAL A 484 2.42 -18.47 7.26
CA VAL A 484 2.02 -18.89 5.90
C VAL A 484 1.92 -20.42 5.75
N LYS A 485 2.46 -21.21 6.68
CA LYS A 485 2.41 -22.69 6.64
C LYS A 485 1.02 -23.28 6.39
N ALA A 486 -0.03 -22.65 6.94
CA ALA A 486 -1.41 -23.10 6.79
C ALA A 486 -2.10 -22.64 5.49
N SER A 487 -1.45 -21.77 4.71
CA SER A 487 -2.01 -21.11 3.51
C SER A 487 -1.22 -21.43 2.24
N THR A 488 -0.54 -22.58 2.20
CA THR A 488 0.25 -23.01 1.04
C THR A 488 -0.66 -23.36 -0.14
N LEU A 489 -0.32 -22.84 -1.31
CA LEU A 489 -1.04 -23.16 -2.54
C LEU A 489 -0.75 -24.59 -3.01
N SER A 490 -1.79 -25.28 -3.48
CA SER A 490 -1.62 -26.54 -4.21
C SER A 490 -0.88 -26.32 -5.54
N ASN A 491 -0.28 -27.39 -6.09
CA ASN A 491 0.41 -27.32 -7.38
C ASN A 491 -0.50 -26.86 -8.53
N ASP A 492 -1.77 -27.26 -8.49
CA ASP A 492 -2.77 -26.87 -9.50
C ASP A 492 -3.08 -25.37 -9.40
N GLU A 493 -3.25 -24.84 -8.19
CA GLU A 493 -3.48 -23.41 -7.96
C GLU A 493 -2.28 -22.56 -8.36
N ARG A 494 -1.06 -22.98 -8.00
CA ARG A 494 0.20 -22.33 -8.44
C ARG A 494 0.26 -22.28 -9.96
N THR A 495 0.02 -23.41 -10.62
CA THR A 495 0.01 -23.50 -12.09
C THR A 495 -1.04 -22.56 -12.71
N LEU A 496 -2.24 -22.45 -12.13
CA LEU A 496 -3.29 -21.55 -12.61
C LEU A 496 -2.89 -20.07 -12.44
N ILE A 497 -2.32 -19.72 -11.29
CA ILE A 497 -1.83 -18.37 -11.02
C ILE A 497 -0.71 -17.99 -11.98
N GLU A 498 0.28 -18.85 -12.16
CA GLU A 498 1.38 -18.65 -13.11
C GLU A 498 0.89 -18.51 -14.54
N LYS A 499 -0.04 -19.37 -14.99
CA LYS A 499 -0.67 -19.23 -16.32
C LYS A 499 -1.41 -17.90 -16.48
N CYS A 500 -2.05 -17.41 -15.42
CA CYS A 500 -2.74 -16.13 -15.44
C CYS A 500 -1.77 -14.96 -15.56
N VAL A 501 -0.69 -14.96 -14.76
CA VAL A 501 0.41 -14.00 -14.89
C VAL A 501 1.04 -14.11 -16.29
N PHE A 502 1.11 -15.32 -16.87
CA PHE A 502 1.66 -15.55 -18.22
C PHE A 502 0.84 -14.88 -19.30
N ALA A 503 -0.48 -15.02 -19.20
CA ALA A 503 -1.41 -14.37 -20.11
C ALA A 503 -1.28 -12.84 -20.06
N HIS A 504 -0.82 -12.28 -18.93
CA HIS A 504 -0.48 -10.88 -18.81
C HIS A 504 0.88 -10.58 -19.48
N LYS A 505 0.92 -10.62 -20.82
CA LYS A 505 2.11 -10.55 -21.73
C LYS A 505 3.16 -9.47 -21.43
N ALA A 506 2.85 -8.47 -20.61
CA ALA A 506 3.83 -7.50 -20.11
C ALA A 506 4.76 -8.05 -19.01
N ILE A 507 4.39 -9.17 -18.37
CA ILE A 507 5.05 -9.76 -17.20
C ILE A 507 5.57 -11.15 -17.58
N LEU A 508 6.56 -11.24 -18.49
CA LEU A 508 7.11 -12.56 -18.86
C LEU A 508 7.94 -13.19 -17.70
N LEU A 509 7.93 -14.53 -17.62
CA LEU A 509 7.66 -15.32 -16.40
C LEU A 509 8.80 -16.07 -15.71
N GLY A 510 8.51 -16.45 -14.45
CA GLY A 510 9.29 -17.37 -13.61
C GLY A 510 10.51 -16.70 -13.01
N ASP A 511 11.62 -17.45 -12.90
CA ASP A 511 12.97 -16.97 -12.57
C ASP A 511 13.56 -16.01 -13.64
N LYS A 512 12.68 -15.37 -14.44
CA LYS A 512 12.96 -14.30 -15.40
C LYS A 512 11.90 -13.18 -15.37
N THR A 513 11.08 -13.10 -14.31
CA THR A 513 10.26 -11.90 -14.03
C THR A 513 11.17 -10.76 -13.58
N LEU A 514 10.97 -9.57 -14.18
CA LEU A 514 11.88 -8.42 -14.05
C LEU A 514 13.33 -8.83 -14.35
N LEU A 515 13.67 -9.06 -15.62
CA LEU A 515 15.04 -9.35 -16.11
C LEU A 515 16.09 -8.27 -15.75
N ASP A 516 15.66 -7.20 -15.08
CA ASP A 516 16.46 -6.12 -14.52
C ASP A 516 16.04 -5.88 -13.05
N THR A 517 15.87 -6.94 -12.27
CA THR A 517 16.06 -6.80 -10.84
C THR A 517 17.45 -6.24 -10.63
N VAL A 518 17.55 -5.14 -9.89
CA VAL A 518 18.84 -4.69 -9.39
C VAL A 518 19.33 -5.83 -8.50
N GLN A 519 20.16 -6.71 -9.06
CA GLN A 519 20.82 -7.74 -8.26
C GLN A 519 21.56 -7.01 -7.14
N PRO A 520 21.51 -7.54 -5.90
CA PRO A 520 22.33 -7.02 -4.83
C PRO A 520 23.78 -6.94 -5.32
N LYS A 521 24.40 -5.77 -5.18
CA LYS A 521 25.77 -5.48 -5.63
C LYS A 521 26.55 -4.90 -4.45
N GLU A 522 27.79 -5.33 -4.31
CA GLU A 522 28.75 -4.81 -3.32
C GLU A 522 29.01 -3.32 -3.58
N ASP A 523 29.28 -2.98 -4.85
CA ASP A 523 29.44 -1.61 -5.33
C ASP A 523 28.17 -1.16 -6.04
N TRP A 524 27.22 -0.60 -5.27
CA TRP A 524 26.05 0.05 -5.83
C TRP A 524 26.05 1.53 -5.45
N SER A 525 25.72 2.39 -6.41
CA SER A 525 25.56 3.81 -6.15
C SER A 525 24.11 4.21 -6.35
N LEU A 526 23.63 5.10 -5.48
CA LEU A 526 22.40 5.83 -5.70
C LEU A 526 22.59 6.70 -6.95
N LYS A 527 22.15 6.19 -8.12
CA LYS A 527 21.96 7.02 -9.32
C LYS A 527 21.05 8.16 -8.91
N ALA A 528 21.62 9.35 -8.72
CA ALA A 528 20.82 10.55 -8.57
C ALA A 528 20.00 10.70 -9.85
N ALA A 529 18.75 11.15 -9.75
CA ALA A 529 18.04 11.68 -10.91
C ALA A 529 19.00 12.63 -11.64
N LYS A 530 19.24 12.37 -12.92
CA LYS A 530 20.20 13.10 -13.77
C LYS A 530 20.10 14.59 -13.45
N LYS A 531 21.22 15.23 -13.05
CA LYS A 531 21.34 16.64 -12.61
C LYS A 531 20.32 17.57 -13.29
N LEU A 532 19.12 17.69 -12.73
CA LEU A 532 18.30 18.88 -12.81
C LEU A 532 18.65 19.63 -11.54
N LYS A 533 19.67 20.51 -11.66
CA LYS A 533 20.19 21.45 -10.64
C LYS A 533 19.90 21.06 -9.18
N SER A 534 20.91 20.45 -8.53
CA SER A 534 21.13 20.46 -7.07
C SER A 534 19.89 20.43 -6.16
N CYS A 535 19.71 19.37 -5.36
CA CYS A 535 18.88 19.54 -4.16
C CYS A 535 19.46 20.71 -3.34
N LEU A 536 18.61 21.66 -2.95
CA LEU A 536 18.99 22.82 -2.12
C LEU A 536 19.56 22.39 -0.75
N CYS A 537 19.36 21.13 -0.36
CA CYS A 537 19.90 20.49 0.83
C CYS A 537 21.37 20.05 0.73
N CYS A 538 21.92 19.92 -0.48
CA CYS A 538 23.30 19.54 -0.68
C CYS A 538 24.13 20.81 -0.73
N ILE A 539 24.79 21.11 0.39
CA ILE A 539 25.96 22.00 0.43
C ILE A 539 26.88 21.58 -0.74
N PRO A 540 27.36 22.51 -1.58
CA PRO A 540 28.29 22.17 -2.64
C PRO A 540 29.60 21.71 -2.01
N GLY A 541 29.71 20.39 -1.80
CA GLY A 541 30.98 19.73 -1.57
C GLY A 541 31.75 19.73 -2.89
N GLU A 542 33.02 20.08 -2.79
CA GLU A 542 33.96 20.41 -3.86
C GLU A 542 34.09 19.34 -4.94
N GLY A 543 34.57 19.77 -6.11
CA GLY A 543 34.42 19.13 -7.40
C GLY A 543 35.01 17.72 -7.55
N ASP A 544 34.27 16.89 -8.29
CA ASP A 544 34.82 15.85 -9.14
C ASP A 544 34.43 16.24 -10.58
N GLU A 545 35.31 17.03 -11.21
CA GLU A 545 35.37 17.21 -12.66
C GLU A 545 36.24 16.07 -13.21
N ASP A 546 35.62 14.97 -13.63
CA ASP A 546 36.25 14.03 -14.57
C ASP A 546 35.33 13.93 -15.80
N ASP A 547 35.61 14.85 -16.72
CA ASP A 547 35.11 14.90 -18.09
C ASP A 547 36.01 14.00 -18.96
N GLU A 548 35.49 12.85 -19.40
CA GLU A 548 35.98 12.12 -20.57
C GLU A 548 34.74 11.67 -21.37
N GLY A 549 34.58 11.85 -22.66
CA GLY A 549 35.35 12.52 -23.70
C GLY A 549 34.46 12.45 -24.95
N ASP A 550 34.43 13.55 -25.68
CA ASP A 550 33.70 13.82 -26.91
C ASP A 550 34.28 13.01 -28.08
N ASP A 551 33.47 12.15 -28.73
CA ASP A 551 33.84 11.45 -29.96
C ASP A 551 32.87 11.81 -31.10
N GLY A 552 33.10 12.99 -31.67
CA GLY A 552 33.25 13.24 -33.11
C GLY A 552 32.36 12.50 -34.11
N GLU A 553 31.29 13.15 -34.55
CA GLU A 553 30.65 12.89 -35.85
C GLU A 553 31.59 13.32 -36.99
N SER A 554 32.26 12.36 -37.64
CA SER A 554 32.82 12.55 -38.99
C SER A 554 31.98 11.84 -40.04
N SER A 555 31.45 12.63 -40.95
CA SER A 555 30.68 12.26 -42.12
C SER A 555 31.57 11.75 -43.26
N LYS A 556 31.19 10.65 -43.95
CA LYS A 556 31.22 10.44 -45.43
C LYS A 556 30.90 8.98 -45.87
N PRO A 557 30.62 8.71 -47.17
CA PRO A 557 29.39 8.04 -47.61
C PRO A 557 29.56 6.61 -48.17
N LYS A 558 28.42 6.02 -48.57
CA LYS A 558 28.21 4.75 -49.28
C LYS A 558 28.99 4.64 -50.60
N ASP A 559 29.58 3.47 -50.87
CA ASP A 559 29.47 2.76 -52.14
C ASP A 559 29.81 1.25 -51.99
N GLY A 560 29.33 0.40 -52.91
CA GLY A 560 29.16 -1.04 -52.70
C GLY A 560 30.14 -2.03 -53.35
N THR A 561 29.64 -3.27 -53.43
CA THR A 561 30.05 -4.49 -54.19
C THR A 561 31.11 -5.48 -53.65
N ASP A 562 30.61 -6.71 -53.44
CA ASP A 562 31.11 -8.06 -53.79
C ASP A 562 32.10 -8.92 -52.94
N SER A 563 31.54 -10.06 -52.50
CA SER A 563 32.02 -11.47 -52.57
C SER A 563 33.19 -12.09 -51.74
N LEU A 564 32.80 -13.20 -51.05
CA LEU A 564 33.49 -14.48 -50.70
C LEU A 564 34.50 -14.67 -49.52
N VAL A 565 34.05 -15.50 -48.54
CA VAL A 565 34.67 -16.66 -47.83
C VAL A 565 36.03 -16.55 -47.09
N GLY A 566 36.02 -16.84 -45.78
CA GLY A 566 37.19 -17.35 -45.01
C GLY A 566 37.13 -17.18 -43.48
N LEU A 567 36.97 -18.28 -42.72
CA LEU A 567 37.25 -18.42 -41.26
C LEU A 567 38.77 -18.70 -41.02
N PRO A 568 39.33 -18.80 -39.80
CA PRO A 568 38.98 -18.31 -38.43
C PRO A 568 40.20 -17.70 -37.66
N THR A 569 40.02 -17.45 -36.33
CA THR A 569 41.02 -17.13 -35.25
C THR A 569 41.40 -15.65 -35.09
N SER A 570 41.55 -15.02 -33.91
CA SER A 570 41.44 -15.40 -32.50
C SER A 570 41.35 -14.14 -31.61
N ASN A 571 40.66 -14.29 -30.48
CA ASN A 571 40.99 -13.79 -29.14
C ASN A 571 41.11 -12.30 -28.74
N MET A 572 40.38 -12.04 -27.64
CA MET A 572 40.62 -11.13 -26.51
C MET A 572 40.15 -9.68 -26.60
N GLY A 573 39.11 -9.43 -25.78
CA GLY A 573 38.60 -8.12 -25.42
C GLY A 573 37.15 -8.14 -24.94
N ARG A 574 36.71 -9.16 -24.18
CA ARG A 574 35.36 -9.15 -23.57
C ARG A 574 35.34 -8.10 -22.47
N SER A 575 34.85 -6.90 -22.79
CA SER A 575 34.38 -5.98 -21.77
C SER A 575 33.13 -6.60 -21.12
N LYS A 576 33.10 -6.66 -19.78
CA LYS A 576 31.94 -7.10 -18.99
C LYS A 576 30.92 -5.96 -18.87
N TYR A 577 30.53 -5.37 -19.99
CA TYR A 577 29.45 -4.38 -20.04
C TYR A 577 28.24 -4.99 -20.72
N VAL A 578 27.21 -5.28 -19.92
CA VAL A 578 25.85 -5.40 -20.44
C VAL A 578 25.27 -3.99 -20.41
N ASP A 579 25.47 -3.26 -21.52
CA ASP A 579 24.61 -2.14 -21.88
C ASP A 579 23.20 -2.73 -22.09
N GLY A 580 22.21 -2.26 -21.32
CA GLY A 580 20.80 -2.67 -21.39
C GLY A 580 20.08 -2.29 -22.70
N LYS A 581 20.76 -2.41 -23.85
CA LYS A 581 20.26 -2.17 -25.21
C LYS A 581 20.09 -3.43 -26.04
N SER A 582 20.30 -4.63 -25.51
CA SER A 582 20.11 -5.85 -26.29
C SER A 582 18.62 -6.11 -26.59
N GLY A 583 18.22 -5.89 -27.85
CA GLY A 583 16.95 -6.31 -28.40
C GLY A 583 16.75 -7.82 -28.29
N PHE A 584 15.51 -8.22 -28.03
CA PHE A 584 15.09 -9.60 -27.80
C PHE A 584 15.37 -10.50 -29.01
N ALA A 585 16.11 -11.60 -28.80
CA ALA A 585 16.03 -12.78 -29.66
C ALA A 585 15.25 -13.86 -28.90
N PHE A 586 14.03 -14.15 -29.37
CA PHE A 586 13.19 -15.22 -28.85
C PHE A 586 13.65 -16.55 -29.46
N ASP A 587 14.12 -17.48 -28.62
CA ASP A 587 14.38 -18.87 -29.04
C ASP A 587 13.33 -19.81 -28.40
N PRO A 588 12.30 -20.23 -29.16
CA PRO A 588 11.26 -21.12 -28.69
C PRO A 588 11.73 -22.55 -28.40
N THR A 589 12.94 -22.95 -28.81
CA THR A 589 13.41 -24.33 -28.67
C THR A 589 13.84 -24.71 -27.25
N LEU A 590 14.00 -23.72 -26.35
CA LEU A 590 14.35 -23.94 -24.95
C LEU A 590 13.16 -24.31 -24.04
N PHE A 591 11.94 -24.42 -24.59
CA PHE A 591 10.70 -24.66 -23.83
C PHE A 591 10.05 -26.02 -24.09
N SER A 592 10.74 -26.94 -24.76
CA SER A 592 10.28 -28.34 -24.82
C SER A 592 11.17 -29.24 -23.97
N LYS A 593 10.75 -29.46 -22.71
CA LYS A 593 10.75 -30.77 -22.04
C LYS A 593 9.95 -30.73 -20.76
#